data_AF-A0A0D0WX88-F1
#
_entry.id   AF-A0A0D0WX88-F1
#
_cell.length_a   1.000
_cell.length_b   1.000
_cell.length_c   1.000
_cell.angle_alpha   90.00
_cell.angle_beta   90.00
_cell.angle_gamma   90.00
#
_symmetry.space_group_name_H-M   'P 1'
#
loop_
_entity.id
_entity.type
_entity.pdbx_description
1 polymer ?
#
loop_
_entity_poly.entity_id
_entity_poly.type
_entity_poly.pdbx_seq_one_letter_code
_entity_poly.pdbx_strand_id
1 'polypeptide(L)' 'MVSRAHYAGRITYITRRGQRLAAIVPVELAEAIERAEDASDVAAAREALDRIDAGDTPIALAELRSELGL' A
#
# COMPACT_ATOMS: atom_id res chain seq x y z
N MET A 1 -10.50 6.57 25.68
CA MET A 1 -9.29 5.98 25.05
C MET A 1 -8.84 6.72 23.78
N VAL A 2 -9.63 7.65 23.22
CA VAL A 2 -9.30 8.37 21.97
C VAL A 2 -8.28 9.51 22.15
N SER A 3 -8.23 10.19 23.31
CA SER A 3 -7.40 11.40 23.46
C SER A 3 -5.87 11.17 23.53
N ARG A 4 -5.39 9.92 23.65
CA ARG A 4 -3.95 9.62 23.75
C ARG A 4 -3.26 9.31 22.41
N ALA A 5 -4.04 9.08 21.35
CA ALA A 5 -3.50 8.90 19.99
C ALA A 5 -3.08 10.23 19.35
N HIS A 6 -3.72 11.34 19.76
CA HIS A 6 -3.52 12.65 19.13
C HIS A 6 -2.27 13.44 19.61
N TYR A 7 -1.51 12.98 20.62
CA TYR A 7 -0.47 13.84 21.24
C TYR A 7 0.96 13.28 21.32
N ALA A 8 1.36 12.27 20.53
CA ALA A 8 2.77 11.83 20.63
C ALA A 8 3.37 11.13 19.40
N GLY A 9 2.70 11.07 18.26
CA GLY A 9 3.21 10.29 17.12
C GLY A 9 3.35 8.78 17.42
N ARG A 10 2.70 8.28 18.48
CA ARG A 10 2.85 6.90 18.95
C ARG A 10 1.83 5.98 18.30
N ILE A 11 2.33 4.91 17.70
CA ILE A 11 1.50 3.80 17.21
C ILE A 11 1.13 2.90 18.40
N THR A 12 -0.17 2.64 18.58
CA THR A 12 -0.67 1.70 19.60
C THR A 12 -1.14 0.42 18.95
N TYR A 13 -0.48 -0.70 19.24
CA TYR A 13 -0.87 -2.01 18.74
C TYR A 13 -1.94 -2.66 19.62
N ILE A 14 -2.95 -3.24 18.99
CA ILE A 14 -3.94 -4.11 19.62
C ILE A 14 -3.49 -5.56 19.37
N THR A 15 -3.26 -6.33 20.45
CA THR A 15 -2.73 -7.69 20.36
C THR A 15 -3.68 -8.74 20.95
N ARG A 16 -3.74 -9.94 20.35
CA ARG A 16 -4.42 -11.12 20.92
C ARG A 16 -3.45 -12.30 20.92
N ARG A 17 -3.26 -12.92 22.09
CA ARG A 17 -2.32 -14.06 22.27
C ARG A 17 -0.90 -13.75 21.74
N GLY A 18 -0.41 -12.53 21.96
CA GLY A 18 0.91 -12.08 21.50
C GLY A 18 0.99 -11.67 20.02
N GLN A 19 -0.06 -11.88 19.23
CA GLN A 19 -0.10 -11.45 17.82
C GLN A 19 -0.71 -10.06 17.69
N ARG A 20 -0.10 -9.17 16.89
CA ARG A 20 -0.65 -7.86 16.55
C ARG A 20 -1.79 -8.04 15.56
N LEU A 21 -2.97 -7.54 15.90
CA LEU A 21 -4.18 -7.63 15.07
C LEU A 21 -4.51 -6.33 14.36
N ALA A 22 -4.23 -5.20 15.03
CA ALA A 22 -4.51 -3.87 14.50
C ALA A 22 -3.56 -2.85 15.13
N ALA A 23 -3.52 -1.66 14.55
CA ALA A 23 -2.81 -0.52 15.08
C ALA A 23 -3.70 0.72 15.04
N ILE A 24 -3.66 1.52 16.09
CA ILE A 24 -4.17 2.90 16.09
C ILE A 24 -2.96 3.78 15.81
N VAL A 25 -3.02 4.51 14.71
CA VAL A 25 -1.94 5.39 14.22
C VAL A 25 -2.44 6.85 14.19
N PRO A 26 -1.53 7.84 14.32
CA PRO A 26 -1.85 9.23 13.96
C PRO A 26 -2.29 9.33 12.50
N VAL A 27 -3.25 10.20 12.22
CA VAL A 27 -3.81 10.35 10.86
C VAL A 27 -2.76 10.85 9.88
N GLU A 28 -1.91 11.78 10.30
CA GLU A 28 -0.88 12.37 9.46
C GLU A 28 0.17 11.34 9.05
N LEU A 29 0.43 10.34 9.91
CA LEU A 29 1.32 9.23 9.60
C LEU A 29 0.68 8.26 8.60
N ALA A 30 -0.61 7.95 8.76
CA ALA A 30 -1.34 7.11 7.81
C ALA A 30 -1.35 7.77 6.42
N GLU A 31 -1.73 9.06 6.35
CA GLU A 31 -1.75 9.83 5.10
C GLU A 31 -0.34 9.97 4.47
N ALA A 32 0.71 10.03 5.29
CA ALA A 32 2.08 10.06 4.79
C ALA A 32 2.51 8.74 4.15
N ILE A 33 2.06 7.62 4.72
CA ILE A 33 2.31 6.28 4.16
C ILE A 33 1.52 6.12 2.87
N GLU A 34 0.23 6.43 2.86
CA GLU A 34 -0.63 6.37 1.67
C GLU A 34 -0.05 7.18 0.51
N ARG A 35 0.38 8.43 0.75
CA ARG A 35 1.03 9.24 -0.29
C ARG A 35 2.34 8.65 -0.81
N ALA A 36 3.10 7.96 0.03
CA ALA A 36 4.34 7.33 -0.38
C ALA A 36 4.08 6.07 -1.22
N GLU A 37 3.06 5.29 -0.85
CA GLU A 37 2.58 4.13 -1.61
C GLU A 37 2.05 4.58 -2.98
N ASP A 38 1.16 5.57 -3.02
CA ASP A 38 0.63 6.15 -4.27
C ASP A 38 1.75 6.64 -5.20
N ALA A 39 2.77 7.31 -4.65
CA ALA A 39 3.90 7.79 -5.43
C ALA A 39 4.71 6.63 -6.04
N SER A 40 4.89 5.54 -5.29
CA SER A 40 5.55 4.32 -5.77
C SER A 40 4.75 3.65 -6.88
N ASP A 41 3.43 3.53 -6.70
CA ASP A 41 2.54 2.92 -7.69
C ASP A 41 2.49 3.74 -8.99
N VAL A 42 2.41 5.07 -8.88
CA VAL A 42 2.48 5.96 -10.05
C VAL A 42 3.83 5.83 -10.77
N ALA A 43 4.94 5.72 -10.04
CA ALA A 43 6.25 5.53 -10.65
C ALA A 43 6.34 4.19 -11.39
N ALA A 44 5.88 3.10 -10.77
CA ALA A 44 5.87 1.77 -11.38
C ALA A 44 4.97 1.71 -12.63
N ALA A 45 3.80 2.35 -12.58
CA ALA A 45 2.89 2.43 -13.71
C ALA A 45 3.50 3.21 -14.89
N ARG A 46 4.19 4.33 -14.62
CA ARG A 46 4.89 5.10 -15.65
C ARG A 46 6.03 4.31 -16.28
N GLU A 47 6.84 3.64 -15.47
CA GLU A 47 7.91 2.79 -15.97
C GLU A 47 7.36 1.67 -16.88
N ALA A 48 6.23 1.05 -16.49
CA ALA A 48 5.59 0.03 -17.32
C ALA A 48 5.11 0.61 -18.67
N LEU A 49 4.53 1.81 -18.68
CA LEU A 49 4.13 2.50 -19.91
C LEU A 49 5.34 2.82 -20.80
N ASP A 50 6.43 3.34 -20.22
CA ASP A 50 7.67 3.64 -20.95
C ASP A 50 8.25 2.38 -21.62
N ARG A 51 8.19 1.23 -20.93
CA ARG A 51 8.61 -0.06 -21.51
C ARG A 51 7.72 -0.49 -22.67
N ILE A 52 6.40 -0.31 -22.56
CA ILE A 52 5.45 -0.61 -23.65
C ILE A 52 5.73 0.29 -24.87
N ASP A 53 5.96 1.58 -24.64
CA ASP A 53 6.34 2.53 -25.68
C ASP A 53 7.69 2.17 -26.33
N ALA A 54 8.61 1.56 -25.56
CA ALA A 54 9.87 1.00 -26.05
C ALA A 54 9.74 -0.35 -26.77
N GLY A 55 8.53 -0.94 -26.80
CA GLY A 55 8.22 -2.16 -27.55
C GLY A 55 7.99 -3.42 -26.70
N ASP A 56 7.98 -3.33 -25.37
CA ASP A 56 7.57 -4.46 -24.52
C ASP A 56 6.09 -4.82 -24.79
N THR A 57 5.80 -6.12 -24.81
CA THR A 57 4.45 -6.62 -25.04
C THR A 57 3.70 -6.81 -23.72
N PRO A 58 2.55 -6.14 -23.51
CA PRO A 58 1.69 -6.41 -22.36
C PRO A 58 1.07 -7.81 -22.44
N ILE A 59 0.84 -8.42 -21.27
CA ILE A 59 0.04 -9.64 -21.17
C ILE A 59 -1.46 -9.31 -21.23
N ALA A 60 -2.26 -10.22 -21.79
CA ALA A 60 -3.70 -10.03 -21.82
C ALA A 60 -4.32 -10.22 -20.42
N LEU A 61 -5.35 -9.44 -20.07
CA LEU A 61 -6.01 -9.56 -18.76
C LEU A 61 -6.54 -10.99 -18.48
N ALA A 62 -7.01 -11.70 -19.51
CA ALA A 62 -7.48 -13.08 -19.37
C ALA A 62 -6.35 -14.05 -18.99
N GLU A 63 -5.17 -13.85 -19.55
CA GLU A 63 -3.97 -14.63 -19.24
C GLU A 63 -3.49 -14.34 -17.82
N LEU A 64 -3.38 -13.06 -17.44
CA LEU A 64 -3.02 -12.65 -16.09
C LEU A 64 -3.97 -13.23 -15.02
N ARG A 65 -5.28 -13.21 -15.28
CA ARG A 65 -6.27 -13.80 -14.35
C ARG A 65 -6.08 -15.30 -14.18
N SER A 66 -5.83 -16.01 -15.28
CA SER A 66 -5.55 -17.45 -15.23
C SER A 66 -4.29 -17.76 -14.40
N GLU A 67 -3.24 -16.96 -14.50
CA GLU A 67 -2.01 -17.13 -13.72
C GLU A 67 -2.24 -16.88 -12.22
N LEU A 68 -3.06 -15.88 -11.88
CA LEU A 68 -3.37 -15.52 -10.49
C LEU A 68 -4.47 -16.39 -9.86
N GLY A 69 -5.11 -17.28 -10.62
CA GLY A 69 -6.24 -18.10 -10.15
C GLY A 69 -7.50 -17.29 -9.85
N LEU A 70 -7.72 -16.20 -10.60
CA LEU A 70 -8.84 -15.25 -10.45
C LEU A 70 -9.92 -15.41 -11.52
#